data_AF-A0A7J6R895-F1
#
_entry.id   AF-A0A7J6R895-F1
#
_cell.length_a   1.000
_cell.length_b   1.000
_cell.length_c   1.000
_cell.angle_alpha   90.00
_cell.angle_beta   90.00
_cell.angle_gamma   90.00
#
_symmetry.space_group_name_H-M   'P 1'
#
loop_
_entity.id
_entity.type
_entity.pdbx_description
1 polymer ?
#
loop_
_entity_poly.entity_id
_entity_poly.type
_entity_poly.pdbx_seq_one_letter_code
_entity_poly.pdbx_strand_id
1 'polypeptide(L)'
;VKRAHEEVGRMLEVEEGRRELERAFNVCGTHMLDDIDNRKVWTSEGVFGFSVQSNDPECDSDLCNIDKICRYFTDPNLPESLVERLAHVSRARTDECVDVDFNKVIKM
;
A
#
# COMPACT_ATOMS: atom_id res chain seq x y z
N VAL A 1 4.77 -7.96 6.88
CA VAL A 1 3.63 -7.03 7.02
C VAL A 1 3.76 -6.07 8.20
N LYS A 2 3.80 -6.52 9.47
CA LYS A 2 3.89 -5.61 10.64
C LYS A 2 5.08 -4.63 10.58
N ARG A 3 6.30 -5.14 10.40
CA ARG A 3 7.52 -4.31 10.28
C ARG A 3 7.44 -3.28 9.16
N ALA A 4 6.79 -3.65 8.05
CA ALA A 4 6.60 -2.77 6.91
C ALA A 4 5.66 -1.60 7.25
N HIS A 5 4.59 -1.85 8.02
CA HIS A 5 3.70 -0.78 8.52
C HIS A 5 4.42 0.12 9.53
N GLU A 6 5.25 -0.42 10.41
CA GLU A 6 6.08 0.37 11.34
C GLU A 6 7.05 1.29 10.57
N GLU A 7 7.60 0.82 9.46
CA GLU A 7 8.46 1.62 8.58
C GLU A 7 7.69 2.70 7.82
N VAL A 8 6.53 2.37 7.24
CA VAL A 8 5.61 3.36 6.64
C VAL A 8 5.26 4.46 7.66
N GLY A 9 4.97 4.08 8.90
CA GLY A 9 4.68 5.05 9.98
C GLY A 9 5.82 6.04 10.19
N ARG A 10 7.08 5.57 10.25
CA ARG A 10 8.26 6.44 10.37
C ARG A 10 8.46 7.32 9.14
N MET A 11 8.23 6.78 7.94
CA MET A 11 8.35 7.54 6.69
C MET A 11 7.31 8.67 6.60
N LEU A 12 6.11 8.49 7.15
CA LEU A 12 5.08 9.54 7.18
C LEU A 12 5.45 10.75 8.05
N GLU A 13 6.35 10.58 9.03
CA GLU A 13 6.77 11.66 9.94
C GLU A 13 7.61 12.73 9.23
N VAL A 14 8.42 12.32 8.25
CA VAL A 14 9.35 13.19 7.53
C VAL A 14 8.89 13.48 6.11
N GLU A 15 9.22 14.66 5.58
CA GLU A 15 8.78 15.07 4.25
C GLU A 15 9.31 14.14 3.15
N GLU A 16 10.59 13.82 3.17
CA GLU A 16 11.22 12.93 2.20
C GLU A 16 10.55 11.55 2.16
N GLY A 17 10.25 10.97 3.33
CA GLY A 17 9.55 9.71 3.44
C GLY A 17 8.13 9.79 2.87
N ARG A 18 7.41 10.90 3.05
CA ARG A 18 6.11 11.11 2.38
C ARG A 18 6.23 11.16 0.86
N ARG A 19 7.26 11.81 0.31
CA ARG A 19 7.51 11.84 -1.14
C ARG A 19 7.83 10.44 -1.67
N GLU A 20 8.59 9.65 -0.92
CA GLU A 20 8.88 8.26 -1.27
C GLU A 20 7.63 7.39 -1.25
N LEU A 21 6.80 7.51 -0.21
CA LEU A 21 5.54 6.78 -0.12
C LEU A 21 4.56 7.15 -1.24
N GLU A 22 4.44 8.43 -1.60
CA GLU A 22 3.59 8.83 -2.73
C GLU A 22 4.01 8.18 -4.04
N ARG A 23 5.32 8.15 -4.32
CA ARG A 23 5.87 7.51 -5.52
C ARG A 23 5.70 6.00 -5.48
N ALA A 24 6.07 5.38 -4.36
CA ALA A 24 5.98 3.94 -4.20
C ALA A 24 4.53 3.47 -4.33
N PHE A 25 3.58 4.10 -3.67
CA PHE A 25 2.19 3.65 -3.67
C PHE A 25 1.34 4.23 -4.80
N ASN A 26 1.95 4.97 -5.74
CA ASN A 26 1.26 5.64 -6.84
C ASN A 26 0.08 6.49 -6.34
N VAL A 27 0.30 7.37 -5.36
CA VAL A 27 -0.74 8.25 -4.82
C VAL A 27 -1.10 9.31 -5.86
N CYS A 28 -2.41 9.55 -6.07
CA CYS A 28 -2.86 10.56 -7.02
C CYS A 28 -2.44 11.97 -6.59
N GLY A 29 -2.01 12.82 -7.52
CA GLY A 29 -1.64 14.20 -7.22
C GLY A 29 -0.22 14.36 -6.65
N THR A 30 0.09 15.53 -6.10
CA THR A 30 1.42 15.85 -5.57
C THR A 30 1.29 16.38 -4.16
N HIS A 31 2.18 15.94 -3.25
CA HIS A 31 2.15 16.38 -1.85
C HIS A 31 0.86 16.03 -1.11
N MET A 32 0.07 15.08 -1.60
CA MET A 32 -1.19 14.69 -0.97
C MET A 32 -1.01 14.19 0.44
N LEU A 33 0.09 13.49 0.73
CA LEU A 33 0.39 13.00 2.06
C LEU A 33 0.90 14.12 2.99
N ASP A 34 1.09 15.37 2.56
CA ASP A 34 1.38 16.44 3.52
C ASP A 34 0.18 16.77 4.42
N ASP A 35 -1.03 16.58 3.92
CA ASP A 35 -2.26 16.74 4.69
C ASP A 35 -2.50 15.53 5.60
N ILE A 36 -2.80 15.79 6.88
CA ILE A 36 -2.96 14.74 7.90
C ILE A 36 -4.23 13.91 7.69
N ASP A 37 -5.30 14.48 7.13
CA ASP A 37 -6.53 13.78 6.87
C ASP A 37 -6.39 12.89 5.63
N ASN A 38 -5.68 13.35 4.60
CA ASN A 38 -5.29 12.50 3.48
C ASN A 38 -4.42 11.31 3.93
N ARG A 39 -3.49 11.52 4.88
CA ARG A 39 -2.70 10.42 5.47
C ARG A 39 -3.61 9.38 6.13
N LYS A 40 -4.61 9.81 6.91
CA LYS A 40 -5.55 8.89 7.58
C LYS A 40 -6.30 8.04 6.57
N VAL A 41 -6.84 8.67 5.52
CA VAL A 41 -7.54 7.98 4.41
C VAL A 41 -6.62 6.99 3.73
N TRP A 42 -5.40 7.40 3.41
CA TRP A 42 -4.43 6.51 2.78
C TRP A 42 -4.06 5.32 3.68
N THR A 43 -3.86 5.55 4.98
CA THR A 43 -3.49 4.49 5.93
C THR A 43 -4.60 3.49 6.22
N SER A 44 -5.87 3.83 5.98
CA SER A 44 -6.97 2.89 6.23
C SER A 44 -7.07 1.81 5.15
N GLU A 45 -6.91 2.18 3.87
CA GLU A 45 -7.20 1.28 2.74
C GLU A 45 -6.09 1.24 1.68
N GLY A 46 -5.23 2.26 1.62
CA GLY A 46 -4.22 2.44 0.58
C GLY A 46 -2.87 1.77 0.84
N VAL A 47 -2.56 1.42 2.10
CA VAL A 47 -1.26 0.80 2.45
C VAL A 47 -1.25 -0.70 2.19
N PHE A 48 -2.31 -1.40 2.57
CA PHE A 48 -2.47 -2.83 2.36
C PHE A 48 -3.93 -3.21 2.49
N GLY A 49 -4.45 -3.97 1.53
CA GLY A 49 -5.77 -4.58 1.69
C GLY A 49 -5.87 -5.86 0.88
N PHE A 50 -6.46 -6.86 1.49
CA PHE A 50 -6.76 -8.13 0.86
C PHE A 50 -8.11 -8.63 1.35
N SER A 51 -8.98 -9.03 0.42
CA SER A 51 -10.27 -9.62 0.76
C SER A 51 -10.07 -11.06 1.20
N VAL A 52 -10.17 -11.32 2.50
CA VAL A 52 -10.13 -12.70 3.03
C VAL A 52 -11.23 -13.59 2.45
N GLN A 53 -12.33 -12.99 1.97
CA GLN A 53 -13.43 -13.69 1.32
C GLN A 53 -13.10 -14.10 -0.12
N SER A 54 -12.12 -13.44 -0.75
CA SER A 54 -11.66 -13.72 -2.11
C SER A 54 -10.43 -14.64 -2.12
N ASN A 55 -10.14 -15.33 -1.01
CA ASN A 55 -9.02 -16.24 -0.89
C ASN A 55 -9.31 -17.57 -1.60
N ASP A 56 -9.16 -17.57 -2.92
CA ASP A 56 -9.28 -18.77 -3.75
C ASP A 56 -7.93 -19.52 -3.81
N PRO A 57 -7.81 -20.74 -3.28
CA PRO A 57 -6.58 -21.50 -3.36
C PRO A 57 -6.23 -21.94 -4.80
N GLU A 58 -7.21 -21.99 -5.72
CA GLU A 58 -7.04 -22.42 -7.10
C GLU A 58 -6.67 -21.27 -8.05
N CYS A 59 -6.61 -20.02 -7.55
CA CYS A 59 -6.26 -18.89 -8.39
C CYS A 59 -4.81 -18.98 -8.90
N ASP A 60 -4.60 -18.69 -10.18
CA ASP A 60 -3.31 -18.86 -10.84
C ASP A 60 -2.42 -17.62 -10.84
N SER A 61 -3.00 -16.41 -10.75
CA SER A 61 -2.22 -15.17 -10.82
C SER A 61 -1.36 -14.93 -9.57
N ASP A 62 -0.40 -14.02 -9.68
CA ASP A 62 0.40 -13.61 -8.53
C ASP A 62 -0.47 -12.87 -7.51
N LEU A 63 -0.11 -12.99 -6.22
CA LEU A 63 -0.75 -12.28 -5.10
C LEU A 63 -2.27 -12.52 -4.94
N CYS A 64 -2.85 -13.48 -5.65
CA CYS A 64 -4.31 -13.67 -5.69
C CYS A 64 -4.89 -14.35 -4.44
N ASN A 65 -4.05 -14.98 -3.63
CA ASN A 65 -4.44 -15.61 -2.37
C ASN A 65 -3.43 -15.36 -1.26
N ILE A 66 -3.84 -15.66 -0.03
CA ILE A 66 -3.06 -15.38 1.19
C ILE A 66 -1.74 -16.15 1.17
N ASP A 67 -1.69 -17.39 0.69
CA ASP A 67 -0.46 -18.18 0.64
C ASP A 67 0.58 -17.52 -0.29
N LYS A 68 0.16 -17.12 -1.49
CA LYS A 68 1.01 -16.39 -2.44
C LYS A 68 1.47 -15.03 -1.91
N ILE A 69 0.58 -14.27 -1.28
CA ILE A 69 0.95 -12.99 -0.62
C ILE A 69 1.96 -13.24 0.50
N CYS A 70 1.74 -14.24 1.35
CA CYS A 70 2.65 -14.56 2.43
C CYS A 70 4.03 -14.95 1.90
N ARG A 71 4.09 -15.84 0.90
CA ARG A 71 5.35 -16.23 0.24
C ARG A 71 6.08 -15.03 -0.32
N TYR A 72 5.37 -14.12 -0.99
CA TYR A 72 5.93 -12.89 -1.51
C TYR A 72 6.56 -12.02 -0.40
N PHE A 73 5.92 -11.88 0.77
CA PHE A 73 6.49 -11.13 1.89
C PHE A 73 7.64 -11.83 2.62
N THR A 74 7.71 -13.16 2.58
CA THR A 74 8.70 -13.93 3.32
C THR A 74 9.85 -14.47 2.47
N ASP A 75 9.81 -14.29 1.14
CA ASP A 75 10.89 -14.72 0.26
C ASP A 75 12.17 -13.90 0.54
N PRO A 76 13.26 -14.54 1.02
CA PRO A 76 14.51 -13.85 1.32
C PRO A 76 15.33 -13.48 0.08
N ASN A 77 14.98 -14.00 -1.10
CA ASN A 77 15.74 -13.79 -2.34
C ASN A 77 15.26 -12.56 -3.13
N LEU A 78 14.10 -12.03 -2.77
CA LEU A 78 13.54 -10.84 -3.37
C LEU A 78 14.33 -9.60 -2.94
N PRO A 79 14.88 -8.80 -3.88
CA PRO A 79 15.73 -7.65 -3.56
C PRO A 79 14.96 -6.47 -2.95
N GLU A 80 13.62 -6.45 -3.09
CA GLU A 80 12.77 -5.36 -2.62
C GLU A 80 12.68 -5.32 -1.09
N SER A 81 12.73 -4.10 -0.55
CA SER A 81 12.39 -3.79 0.83
C SER A 81 10.95 -4.19 1.16
N LEU A 82 10.63 -4.30 2.45
CA LEU A 82 9.28 -4.66 2.87
C LEU A 82 8.24 -3.58 2.51
N VAL A 83 8.64 -2.31 2.43
CA VAL A 83 7.78 -1.20 2.00
C VAL A 83 7.51 -1.29 0.50
N GLU A 84 8.51 -1.58 -0.32
CA GLU A 84 8.33 -1.79 -1.76
C GLU A 84 7.42 -2.99 -2.05
N ARG A 85 7.53 -4.07 -1.26
CA ARG A 85 6.61 -5.21 -1.36
C ARG A 85 5.18 -4.84 -0.97
N LEU A 86 4.99 -4.03 0.09
CA LEU A 86 3.67 -3.47 0.42
C LEU A 86 3.11 -2.63 -0.73
N ALA A 87 3.92 -1.75 -1.27
CA ALA A 87 3.54 -0.89 -2.38
C ALA A 87 3.16 -1.70 -3.62
N HIS A 88 3.90 -2.77 -3.93
CA HIS A 88 3.56 -3.68 -5.02
C HIS A 88 2.21 -4.36 -4.81
N VAL A 89 1.95 -4.90 -3.62
CA VAL A 89 0.65 -5.52 -3.31
C VAL A 89 -0.49 -4.50 -3.37
N SER A 90 -0.27 -3.27 -2.88
CA SER A 90 -1.26 -2.20 -2.96
C SER A 90 -1.59 -1.84 -4.42
N ARG A 91 -0.57 -1.63 -5.26
CA ARG A 91 -0.72 -1.32 -6.68
C ARG A 91 -1.34 -2.47 -7.49
N ALA A 92 -1.15 -3.73 -7.09
CA ALA A 92 -1.77 -4.87 -7.78
C ALA A 92 -3.32 -4.88 -7.72
N ARG A 93 -3.93 -4.00 -6.90
CA ARG A 93 -5.39 -3.91 -6.76
C ARG A 93 -6.05 -2.98 -7.77
N THR A 94 -5.29 -2.07 -8.39
CA THR A 94 -5.82 -1.07 -9.31
C THR A 94 -4.75 -0.61 -10.29
N ASP A 95 -5.11 -0.43 -11.56
CA ASP A 95 -4.24 0.17 -12.57
C ASP A 95 -4.17 1.70 -12.45
N GLU A 96 -5.03 2.29 -11.62
CA GLU A 96 -5.10 3.73 -11.35
C GLU A 96 -4.22 4.13 -10.16
N CYS A 97 -4.01 5.44 -9.99
CA CYS A 97 -3.39 5.95 -8.78
C CYS A 97 -4.34 5.83 -7.56
N VAL A 98 -3.79 5.80 -6.36
CA VAL A 98 -4.56 5.75 -5.11
C VAL A 98 -5.03 7.17 -4.78
N ASP A 99 -6.33 7.45 -4.94
CA ASP A 99 -6.90 8.74 -4.53
C ASP A 99 -7.08 8.76 -3.01
N VAL A 100 -6.50 9.79 -2.39
CA VAL A 100 -6.45 9.97 -0.94
C VAL A 100 -7.01 11.33 -0.53
N ASP A 101 -7.57 12.10 -1.47
CA ASP A 101 -8.15 13.41 -1.19
C ASP A 101 -9.37 13.25 -0.27
N PHE A 102 -9.18 13.57 1.01
CA PHE A 102 -10.22 13.45 2.03
C PHE A 102 -11.52 14.16 1.63
N ASN A 103 -11.42 15.31 0.96
CA ASN A 103 -12.60 16.06 0.56
C ASN A 103 -13.40 15.37 -0.55
N LYS A 104 -12.76 14.52 -1.35
CA LYS A 104 -13.44 13.73 -2.38
C LYS A 104 -13.94 12.40 -1.85
N VAL A 105 -13.14 11.73 -1.03
CA VAL A 105 -13.42 10.37 -0.57
C VAL A 105 -14.50 10.32 0.52
N ILE A 106 -14.53 11.29 1.44
CA ILE A 106 -15.45 11.26 2.61
C ILE A 106 -16.73 12.07 2.37
N LYS A 107 -16.74 13.02 1.43
CA LYS A 107 -17.95 13.79 1.07
C LYS A 107 -18.79 13.13 -0.02
N MET A 108 -18.55 11.85 -0.30
CA MET A 108 -19.41 11.01 -1.16
C MET A 108 -20.67 10.54 -0.42
#